data_AF-A0A373A275-F1
#
_entry.id   AF-A0A373A275-F1
#
_cell.length_a   1.000
_cell.length_b   1.000
_cell.length_c   1.000
_cell.angle_alpha   90.00
_cell.angle_beta   90.00
_cell.angle_gamma   90.00
#
_symmetry.space_group_name_H-M   'P 1'
#
loop_
_entity.id
_entity.type
_entity.pdbx_description
1 polymer ?
#
loop_
_entity_poly.entity_id
_entity_poly.type
_entity_poly.pdbx_seq_one_letter_code
_entity_poly.pdbx_strand_id
1 'polypeptide(L)'
;MLAGLHGFEAADVVQPALWAVMVSLAAVWQAAGVAPDAVVGHSQGEIAAAAVAGILSLDDAAQVVALRSRALTVLAGRGGMLSVADAVDAVRERIAPFGKRLSVAAVNGPSATVVSGEPDALRELADAYGEAVRTRLIPVDYASHSAHVDELREEVLAVLKGIEPGRALVPMVSALTGEWLAGPEAGPEYWYASLRETVEFDRAVGVLTAAGHGAFVEVSPHPLLVGGIAAEAAVGTLRREDGGPDRLLASLAEAHVRGVPVDWGTVLPAAGRTVDLPTYAFQRTRHWLAAGQQAPARPDPDTGAPAPAAMTPAALGTERAVLDLVRAHAAAVLGHDGAGGVHPTRTFKSQGLGSVLAVELRNRLASATGLALPPGLVYDHPSPAVLASHLHTALNPDPLPAALDALEALLAAAEDPAARARALARLESLVGRTGGGSVAGPGRGTGADALSDTTDDELLALIEAELGPDRDH
;
A
#
# COMPACT_ATOMS: atom_id res chain seq x y z
N MET A 1 11.04 -22.21 -24.17
CA MET A 1 11.40 -21.39 -25.36
C MET A 1 10.11 -21.00 -26.11
N LEU A 2 9.45 -19.92 -25.65
CA LEU A 2 8.21 -19.36 -26.23
C LEU A 2 8.43 -17.99 -26.91
N ALA A 3 9.68 -17.52 -26.95
CA ALA A 3 10.03 -16.30 -27.66
C ALA A 3 9.95 -16.57 -29.18
N GLY A 4 9.05 -15.87 -29.87
CA GLY A 4 8.95 -15.84 -31.34
C GLY A 4 7.70 -16.49 -31.97
N LEU A 5 6.85 -17.20 -31.21
CA LEU A 5 5.69 -17.92 -31.79
C LEU A 5 4.30 -17.31 -31.52
N HIS A 6 4.20 -16.22 -30.74
CA HIS A 6 2.90 -15.75 -30.21
C HIS A 6 2.57 -14.26 -30.44
N GLY A 7 3.32 -13.51 -31.26
CA GLY A 7 2.95 -12.13 -31.59
C GLY A 7 3.10 -11.10 -30.44
N PHE A 8 3.75 -11.46 -29.32
CA PHE A 8 4.02 -10.56 -28.19
C PHE A 8 5.10 -9.49 -28.45
N GLU A 9 5.51 -9.31 -29.70
CA GLU A 9 6.41 -8.23 -30.11
C GLU A 9 5.63 -6.93 -30.41
N ALA A 10 4.37 -7.06 -30.81
CA ALA A 10 3.54 -5.92 -31.18
C ALA A 10 2.89 -5.28 -29.94
N ALA A 11 2.98 -3.94 -29.85
CA ALA A 11 2.47 -3.16 -28.72
C ALA A 11 0.98 -3.42 -28.42
N ASP A 12 0.18 -3.55 -29.48
CA ASP A 12 -1.27 -3.79 -29.47
C ASP A 12 -1.66 -5.20 -29.02
N VAL A 13 -0.71 -6.13 -28.96
CA VAL A 13 -0.91 -7.47 -28.39
C VAL A 13 -0.36 -7.54 -26.96
N VAL A 14 0.87 -7.05 -26.75
CA VAL A 14 1.56 -7.21 -25.47
C VAL A 14 0.95 -6.34 -24.37
N GLN A 15 0.53 -5.10 -24.65
CA GLN A 15 -0.03 -4.22 -23.61
C GLN A 15 -1.37 -4.75 -23.07
N PRO A 16 -2.35 -5.15 -23.89
CA PRO A 16 -3.58 -5.75 -23.36
C PRO A 16 -3.35 -7.07 -22.64
N ALA A 17 -2.43 -7.91 -23.12
CA ALA A 17 -2.09 -9.16 -22.46
C ALA A 17 -1.45 -8.94 -21.08
N LEU A 18 -0.50 -8.00 -20.98
CA LEU A 18 0.09 -7.59 -19.70
C LEU A 18 -0.95 -7.01 -18.77
N TRP A 19 -1.84 -6.14 -19.27
CA TRP A 19 -2.95 -5.60 -18.49
C TRP A 19 -3.82 -6.72 -17.90
N ALA A 20 -4.23 -7.68 -18.72
CA ALA A 20 -5.03 -8.83 -18.27
C ALA A 20 -4.32 -9.64 -17.18
N VAL A 21 -3.01 -9.87 -17.33
CA VAL A 21 -2.18 -10.54 -16.31
C VAL A 21 -2.12 -9.72 -15.03
N MET A 22 -1.84 -8.41 -15.10
CA MET A 22 -1.73 -7.54 -13.93
C MET A 22 -3.03 -7.47 -13.13
N VAL A 23 -4.18 -7.26 -13.78
CA VAL A 23 -5.49 -7.21 -13.07
C VAL A 23 -5.87 -8.58 -12.50
N SER A 24 -5.52 -9.68 -13.19
CA SER A 24 -5.77 -11.04 -12.69
C SER A 24 -4.91 -11.37 -11.48
N LEU A 25 -3.62 -10.99 -11.50
CA LEU A 25 -2.72 -11.18 -10.37
C LEU A 25 -3.13 -10.30 -9.17
N ALA A 26 -3.64 -9.09 -9.41
CA ALA A 26 -4.20 -8.26 -8.34
C ALA A 26 -5.38 -8.96 -7.65
N ALA A 27 -6.29 -9.56 -8.43
CA ALA A 27 -7.39 -10.36 -7.90
C ALA A 27 -6.90 -11.59 -7.10
N VAL A 28 -5.80 -12.22 -7.51
CA VAL A 28 -5.18 -13.34 -6.78
C VAL A 28 -4.62 -12.88 -5.42
N TRP A 29 -3.94 -11.74 -5.36
CA TRP A 29 -3.48 -11.15 -4.10
C TRP A 29 -4.67 -10.82 -3.17
N GLN A 30 -5.72 -10.21 -3.71
CA GLN A 30 -6.94 -9.91 -2.94
C GLN A 30 -7.63 -11.18 -2.43
N ALA A 31 -7.69 -12.25 -3.24
CA ALA A 31 -8.22 -13.55 -2.82
C ALA A 31 -7.39 -14.21 -1.70
N ALA A 32 -6.09 -13.92 -1.64
CA ALA A 32 -5.21 -14.30 -0.54
C ALA A 32 -5.32 -13.37 0.70
N GLY A 33 -6.32 -12.49 0.74
CA GLY A 33 -6.55 -11.55 1.84
C GLY A 33 -5.68 -10.30 1.80
N VAL A 34 -4.88 -10.11 0.75
CA VAL A 34 -3.99 -8.94 0.58
C VAL A 34 -4.69 -7.89 -0.28
N ALA A 35 -5.44 -7.01 0.36
CA ALA A 35 -6.06 -5.86 -0.28
C ALA A 35 -5.07 -4.67 -0.33
N PRO A 36 -4.96 -3.94 -1.47
CA PRO A 36 -4.09 -2.77 -1.54
C PRO A 36 -4.69 -1.59 -0.76
N ASP A 37 -3.88 -0.95 0.09
CA ASP A 37 -4.24 0.33 0.73
C ASP A 37 -4.12 1.52 -0.23
N ALA A 38 -3.26 1.39 -1.23
CA ALA A 38 -3.06 2.34 -2.32
C ALA A 38 -2.49 1.62 -3.54
N VAL A 39 -2.66 2.20 -4.73
CA VAL A 39 -2.08 1.69 -5.98
C VAL A 39 -1.32 2.78 -6.73
N VAL A 40 -0.31 2.36 -7.48
CA VAL A 40 0.45 3.17 -8.43
C VAL A 40 0.77 2.31 -9.65
N GLY A 41 0.77 2.91 -10.82
CA GLY A 41 1.16 2.23 -12.05
C GLY A 41 2.31 2.94 -12.75
N HIS A 42 3.11 2.20 -13.51
CA HIS A 42 4.17 2.75 -14.35
C HIS A 42 3.71 2.72 -15.82
N SER A 43 3.60 3.89 -16.47
CA SER A 43 3.13 4.01 -17.86
C SER A 43 1.81 3.26 -18.09
N GLN A 44 1.72 2.31 -19.02
CA GLN A 44 0.48 1.54 -19.26
C GLN A 44 0.02 0.75 -18.04
N GLY A 45 0.90 0.47 -17.08
CA GLY A 45 0.53 -0.12 -15.78
C GLY A 45 -0.47 0.73 -15.00
N GLU A 46 -0.55 2.04 -15.24
CA GLU A 46 -1.58 2.90 -14.64
C GLU A 46 -3.00 2.47 -15.04
N ILE A 47 -3.20 1.86 -16.22
CA ILE A 47 -4.51 1.38 -16.65
C ILE A 47 -4.96 0.20 -15.79
N ALA A 48 -4.03 -0.69 -15.43
CA ALA A 48 -4.31 -1.79 -14.50
C ALA A 48 -4.54 -1.25 -13.07
N ALA A 49 -3.73 -0.29 -12.62
CA ALA A 49 -3.92 0.36 -11.32
C ALA A 49 -5.29 1.06 -11.23
N ALA A 50 -5.71 1.78 -12.27
CA ALA A 50 -7.01 2.45 -12.33
C ALA A 50 -8.19 1.46 -12.31
N ALA A 51 -8.04 0.29 -12.96
CA ALA A 51 -9.03 -0.78 -12.87
C ALA A 51 -9.12 -1.36 -11.46
N VAL A 52 -7.98 -1.65 -10.82
CA VAL A 52 -7.92 -2.17 -9.44
C VAL A 52 -8.45 -1.13 -8.44
N ALA A 53 -8.22 0.15 -8.69
CA ALA A 53 -8.74 1.25 -7.89
C ALA A 53 -10.24 1.49 -8.06
N GLY A 54 -10.90 0.88 -9.05
CA GLY A 54 -12.29 1.15 -9.40
C GLY A 54 -12.51 2.50 -10.11
N ILE A 55 -11.44 3.18 -10.52
CA ILE A 55 -11.52 4.41 -11.32
C ILE A 55 -12.03 4.07 -12.73
N LEU A 56 -11.53 3.00 -13.33
CA LEU A 56 -12.08 2.48 -14.58
C LEU A 56 -12.81 1.17 -14.31
N SER A 57 -13.95 0.98 -14.98
CA SER A 57 -14.54 -0.36 -15.09
C SER A 57 -13.58 -1.30 -15.84
N LEU A 58 -13.77 -2.62 -15.72
CA LEU A 58 -12.96 -3.57 -16.49
C LEU A 58 -13.13 -3.35 -18.01
N ASP A 59 -14.34 -3.00 -18.46
CA ASP A 59 -14.64 -2.74 -19.87
C ASP A 59 -13.95 -1.46 -20.35
N ASP A 60 -14.01 -0.38 -19.57
CA ASP A 60 -13.32 0.88 -19.90
C ASP A 60 -11.80 0.70 -19.88
N ALA A 61 -11.24 0.00 -18.88
CA ALA A 61 -9.81 -0.25 -18.81
C ALA A 61 -9.32 -1.12 -19.98
N ALA A 62 -10.10 -2.14 -20.37
CA ALA A 62 -9.85 -2.94 -21.57
C ALA A 62 -9.90 -2.08 -22.84
N GLN A 63 -10.88 -1.17 -22.94
CA GLN A 63 -11.00 -0.22 -24.05
C GLN A 63 -9.79 0.72 -24.11
N VAL A 64 -9.37 1.29 -22.97
CA VAL A 64 -8.20 2.18 -22.90
C VAL A 64 -6.95 1.44 -23.35
N VAL A 65 -6.64 0.28 -22.78
CA VAL A 65 -5.40 -0.44 -23.13
C VAL A 65 -5.41 -0.92 -24.57
N ALA A 66 -6.53 -1.46 -25.08
CA ALA A 66 -6.59 -2.00 -26.43
C ALA A 66 -6.55 -0.91 -27.51
N LEU A 67 -7.32 0.17 -27.34
CA LEU A 67 -7.40 1.23 -28.35
C LEU A 67 -6.15 2.12 -28.33
N ARG A 68 -5.60 2.43 -27.15
CA ARG A 68 -4.34 3.19 -27.02
C ARG A 68 -3.16 2.42 -27.61
N SER A 69 -3.03 1.12 -27.31
CA SER A 69 -1.93 0.32 -27.83
C SER A 69 -2.03 0.08 -29.34
N ARG A 70 -3.25 -0.01 -29.89
CA ARG A 70 -3.46 0.01 -31.34
C ARG A 70 -3.05 1.33 -31.98
N ALA A 71 -3.37 2.48 -31.38
CA ALA A 71 -2.92 3.77 -31.90
C ALA A 71 -1.39 3.89 -31.93
N LEU A 72 -0.69 3.24 -30.99
CA LEU A 72 0.78 3.21 -30.95
C LEU A 72 1.43 2.50 -32.14
N THR A 73 0.72 1.61 -32.86
CA THR A 73 1.32 0.88 -33.99
C THR A 73 1.75 1.82 -35.13
N VAL A 74 1.19 3.04 -35.20
CA VAL A 74 1.60 4.07 -36.17
C VAL A 74 3.03 4.58 -35.91
N LEU A 75 3.52 4.45 -34.67
CA LEU A 75 4.87 4.84 -34.24
C LEU A 75 5.89 3.68 -34.35
N ALA A 76 5.45 2.47 -34.70
CA ALA A 76 6.32 1.31 -34.83
C ALA A 76 7.45 1.57 -35.85
N GLY A 77 8.66 1.17 -35.49
CA GLY A 77 9.91 1.40 -36.24
C GLY A 77 10.41 2.85 -36.29
N ARG A 78 9.74 3.82 -35.64
CA ARG A 78 10.08 5.26 -35.73
C ARG A 78 10.75 5.80 -34.47
N GLY A 79 10.97 4.97 -33.45
CA GLY A 79 11.57 5.40 -32.19
C GLY A 79 12.22 4.26 -31.42
N GLY A 80 12.73 4.59 -30.25
CA GLY A 80 13.20 3.59 -29.29
C GLY A 80 13.27 4.17 -27.88
N MET A 81 13.75 3.35 -26.95
CA MET A 81 13.97 3.74 -25.56
C MET A 81 15.29 3.17 -25.02
N LEU A 82 15.98 3.95 -24.20
CA LEU A 82 17.27 3.63 -23.58
C LEU A 82 17.14 3.78 -22.07
N SER A 83 17.41 2.69 -21.34
CA SER A 83 17.60 2.74 -19.89
C SER A 83 19.01 3.23 -19.58
N VAL A 84 19.12 4.17 -18.65
CA VAL A 84 20.37 4.83 -18.23
C VAL A 84 20.47 4.75 -16.71
N ALA A 85 21.56 4.17 -16.21
CA ALA A 85 21.84 4.04 -14.78
C ALA A 85 22.41 5.34 -14.19
N ASP A 86 21.67 6.44 -14.34
CA ASP A 86 22.08 7.80 -13.93
C ASP A 86 20.88 8.60 -13.40
N ALA A 87 21.18 9.64 -12.63
CA ALA A 87 20.19 10.53 -12.06
C ALA A 87 19.53 11.40 -13.15
N VAL A 88 18.25 11.72 -12.97
CA VAL A 88 17.46 12.44 -13.98
C VAL A 88 18.06 13.79 -14.36
N ASP A 89 18.67 14.52 -13.42
CA ASP A 89 19.24 15.84 -13.70
C ASP A 89 20.49 15.75 -14.59
N ALA A 90 21.37 14.77 -14.34
CA ALA A 90 22.52 14.50 -15.20
C ALA A 90 22.09 14.03 -16.60
N VAL A 91 21.04 13.21 -16.69
CA VAL A 91 20.46 12.79 -17.97
C VAL A 91 19.87 13.99 -18.71
N ARG A 92 19.12 14.87 -18.04
CA ARG A 92 18.54 16.08 -18.64
C ARG A 92 19.63 16.99 -19.23
N GLU A 93 20.73 17.20 -18.52
CA GLU A 93 21.87 17.97 -19.02
C GLU A 93 22.48 17.34 -20.28
N ARG A 94 22.67 16.01 -20.28
CA ARG A 94 23.24 15.29 -21.42
C ARG A 94 22.33 15.24 -22.64
N ILE A 95 21.01 15.17 -22.47
CA ILE A 95 20.07 15.14 -23.60
C ILE A 95 19.71 16.54 -24.12
N ALA A 96 20.01 17.62 -23.38
CA ALA A 96 19.68 18.98 -23.78
C ALA A 96 20.17 19.36 -25.21
N PRO A 97 21.37 18.97 -25.67
CA PRO A 97 21.82 19.24 -27.04
C PRO A 97 20.98 18.56 -28.14
N PHE A 98 20.27 17.48 -27.82
CA PHE A 98 19.44 16.74 -28.78
C PHE A 98 18.08 17.40 -29.02
N GLY A 99 17.68 18.38 -28.19
CA GLY A 99 16.43 19.09 -28.34
C GLY A 99 15.22 18.14 -28.32
N LYS A 100 14.34 18.25 -29.32
CA LYS A 100 13.11 17.43 -29.41
C LYS A 100 13.35 15.97 -29.84
N ARG A 101 14.58 15.62 -30.23
CA ARG A 101 14.92 14.27 -30.72
C ARG A 101 14.90 13.24 -29.60
N LEU A 102 15.14 13.68 -28.35
CA LEU A 102 15.13 12.86 -27.15
C LEU A 102 14.24 13.49 -26.07
N SER A 103 13.70 12.67 -25.19
CA SER A 103 12.92 13.10 -24.02
C SER A 103 13.20 12.14 -22.86
N VAL A 104 13.13 12.64 -21.62
CA VAL A 104 13.06 11.75 -20.46
C VAL A 104 11.70 11.08 -20.49
N ALA A 105 11.68 9.75 -20.57
CA ALA A 105 10.48 8.95 -20.64
C ALA A 105 10.00 8.53 -19.25
N ALA A 106 10.92 8.16 -18.36
CA ALA A 106 10.61 7.70 -17.02
C ALA A 106 11.75 8.00 -16.03
N VAL A 107 11.38 8.28 -14.79
CA VAL A 107 12.25 8.40 -13.61
C VAL A 107 11.81 7.32 -12.63
N ASN A 108 12.58 6.23 -12.57
CA ASN A 108 12.22 5.01 -11.86
C ASN A 108 12.91 4.87 -10.50
N GLY A 109 13.89 5.72 -10.24
CA GLY A 109 14.62 5.78 -8.98
C GLY A 109 15.73 6.84 -9.04
N PRO A 110 16.48 7.04 -7.94
CA PRO A 110 17.53 8.05 -7.84
C PRO A 110 18.64 7.95 -8.90
N SER A 111 18.89 6.74 -9.41
CA SER A 111 19.89 6.43 -10.44
C SER A 111 19.34 5.56 -11.57
N ALA A 112 18.04 5.65 -11.84
CA ALA A 112 17.36 4.84 -12.85
C ALA A 112 16.44 5.71 -13.71
N THR A 113 16.94 6.14 -14.87
CA THR A 113 16.23 7.01 -15.81
C THR A 113 16.06 6.31 -17.16
N VAL A 114 14.96 6.57 -17.86
CA VAL A 114 14.72 6.10 -19.22
C VAL A 114 14.59 7.28 -20.16
N VAL A 115 15.27 7.22 -21.30
CA VAL A 115 15.20 8.20 -22.38
C VAL A 115 14.48 7.58 -23.57
N SER A 116 13.57 8.32 -24.22
CA SER A 116 12.92 7.90 -25.45
C SER A 116 13.15 8.91 -26.57
N GLY A 117 13.12 8.44 -27.81
CA GLY A 117 13.27 9.32 -28.97
C GLY A 117 13.79 8.62 -30.22
N GLU A 118 14.50 9.37 -31.06
CA GLU A 118 15.04 8.88 -32.33
C GLU A 118 16.13 7.81 -32.12
N PRO A 119 16.12 6.70 -32.89
CA PRO A 119 17.11 5.62 -32.73
C PRO A 119 18.57 6.07 -32.86
N ASP A 120 18.86 6.98 -33.79
CA ASP A 120 20.21 7.51 -34.02
C ASP A 120 20.70 8.35 -32.83
N ALA A 121 19.81 9.17 -32.26
CA ALA A 121 20.11 10.00 -31.10
C ALA A 121 20.33 9.14 -29.84
N LEU A 122 19.56 8.06 -29.66
CA LEU A 122 19.74 7.13 -28.55
C LEU A 122 21.09 6.40 -28.64
N ARG A 123 21.54 6.04 -29.85
CA ARG A 123 22.88 5.47 -30.07
C ARG A 123 23.97 6.48 -29.74
N GLU A 124 23.86 7.70 -30.23
CA GLU A 124 24.82 8.78 -29.92
C GLU A 124 24.89 9.06 -28.41
N LEU A 125 23.75 9.06 -27.70
CA LEU A 125 23.71 9.20 -26.25
C LEU A 125 24.39 8.03 -25.53
N ALA A 126 24.13 6.79 -25.95
CA ALA A 126 24.76 5.61 -25.37
C ALA A 126 26.28 5.62 -25.57
N ASP A 127 26.74 6.00 -26.77
CA ASP A 127 28.17 6.15 -27.09
C ASP A 127 28.83 7.26 -26.24
N ALA A 128 28.12 8.36 -25.99
CA ALA A 128 28.60 9.44 -25.13
C ALA A 128 28.73 9.05 -23.64
N TYR A 129 27.94 8.07 -23.18
CA TYR A 129 28.11 7.47 -21.85
C TYR A 129 29.29 6.49 -21.79
N GLY A 130 29.54 5.75 -22.87
CA GLY A 130 30.58 4.74 -22.92
C GLY A 130 30.46 3.71 -21.79
N GLU A 131 31.59 3.34 -21.17
CA GLU A 131 31.62 2.41 -20.04
C GLU A 131 31.39 3.10 -18.67
N ALA A 132 31.36 4.43 -18.62
CA ALA A 132 31.27 5.17 -17.36
C ALA A 132 29.90 5.03 -16.68
N VAL A 133 28.84 4.82 -17.47
CA VAL A 133 27.47 4.62 -16.99
C VAL A 133 26.84 3.49 -17.78
N ARG A 134 26.23 2.55 -17.07
CA ARG A 134 25.50 1.44 -17.70
C ARG A 134 24.29 1.97 -18.46
N THR A 135 24.25 1.71 -19.77
CA THR A 135 23.08 1.95 -20.61
C THR A 135 22.57 0.65 -21.22
N ARG A 136 21.26 0.54 -21.47
CA ARG A 136 20.64 -0.63 -22.09
C ARG A 136 19.46 -0.23 -22.96
N LEU A 137 19.51 -0.60 -24.24
CA LEU A 137 18.35 -0.45 -25.13
C LEU A 137 17.20 -1.35 -24.66
N ILE A 138 16.01 -0.75 -24.61
CA ILE A 138 14.77 -1.45 -24.29
C ILE A 138 14.22 -1.99 -25.62
N PRO A 139 13.80 -3.27 -25.69
CA PRO A 139 13.30 -3.89 -26.92
C PRO A 139 11.89 -3.39 -27.25
N VAL A 140 11.80 -2.12 -27.64
CA VAL A 140 10.61 -1.42 -28.16
C VAL A 140 11.03 -0.60 -29.37
N ASP A 141 10.16 -0.55 -30.38
CA ASP A 141 10.43 0.10 -31.67
C ASP A 141 9.66 1.42 -31.83
N TYR A 142 9.09 1.95 -30.74
CA TYR A 142 8.40 3.23 -30.66
C TYR A 142 8.91 4.06 -29.48
N ALA A 143 8.76 5.39 -29.56
CA ALA A 143 9.19 6.33 -28.54
C ALA A 143 8.00 6.95 -27.78
N SER A 144 7.41 6.20 -26.85
CA SER A 144 6.42 6.76 -25.90
C SER A 144 7.04 7.79 -24.96
N HIS A 145 6.22 8.62 -24.32
CA HIS A 145 6.67 9.66 -23.39
C HIS A 145 7.61 10.69 -24.05
N SER A 146 7.37 10.99 -25.33
CA SER A 146 8.17 11.92 -26.13
C SER A 146 7.29 12.71 -27.11
N ALA A 147 7.88 13.72 -27.77
CA ALA A 147 7.21 14.48 -28.83
C ALA A 147 6.68 13.61 -29.99
N HIS A 148 7.16 12.38 -30.16
CA HIS A 148 6.63 11.45 -31.17
C HIS A 148 5.15 11.10 -30.92
N VAL A 149 4.68 11.18 -29.67
CA VAL A 149 3.29 10.88 -29.31
C VAL A 149 2.33 12.00 -29.74
N ASP A 150 2.84 13.21 -30.03
CA ASP A 150 2.00 14.37 -30.36
C ASP A 150 1.10 14.12 -31.59
N GLU A 151 1.55 13.30 -32.55
CA GLU A 151 0.76 12.95 -33.75
C GLU A 151 -0.45 12.05 -33.45
N LEU A 152 -0.43 11.32 -32.32
CA LEU A 152 -1.49 10.40 -31.93
C LEU A 152 -2.60 11.08 -31.12
N ARG A 153 -2.45 12.37 -30.79
CA ARG A 153 -3.35 13.08 -29.87
C ARG A 153 -4.81 12.98 -30.27
N GLU A 154 -5.13 13.40 -31.49
CA GLU A 154 -6.51 13.42 -31.97
C GLU A 154 -7.11 12.01 -32.04
N GLU A 155 -6.31 11.02 -32.46
CA GLU A 155 -6.76 9.62 -32.53
C GLU A 155 -7.04 9.06 -31.13
N VAL A 156 -6.12 9.22 -30.18
CA VAL A 156 -6.28 8.74 -28.80
C VAL A 156 -7.50 9.39 -28.13
N LEU A 157 -7.67 10.70 -28.25
CA LEU A 157 -8.84 11.39 -27.68
C LEU A 157 -10.16 10.90 -28.32
N ALA A 158 -10.18 10.68 -29.64
CA ALA A 158 -11.36 10.21 -30.34
C ALA A 158 -11.76 8.79 -29.94
N VAL A 159 -10.80 7.86 -29.85
CA VAL A 159 -11.09 6.45 -29.52
C VAL A 159 -11.46 6.25 -28.05
N LEU A 160 -11.04 7.15 -27.15
CA LEU A 160 -11.31 7.07 -25.73
C LEU A 160 -12.51 7.89 -25.25
N LYS A 161 -13.15 8.69 -26.11
CA LYS A 161 -14.25 9.60 -25.74
C LYS A 161 -15.40 8.98 -24.92
N GLY A 162 -15.63 7.67 -25.04
CA GLY A 162 -16.75 6.97 -24.39
C GLY A 162 -16.49 6.41 -23.00
N ILE A 163 -15.27 6.53 -22.47
CA ILE A 163 -14.96 5.99 -21.13
C ILE A 163 -15.59 6.85 -20.04
N GLU A 164 -15.99 6.22 -18.94
CA GLU A 164 -16.63 6.90 -17.80
C GLU A 164 -15.86 6.64 -16.49
N PRO A 165 -14.83 7.44 -16.17
CA PRO A 165 -14.06 7.27 -14.96
C PRO A 165 -14.91 7.52 -13.70
N GLY A 166 -14.94 6.53 -12.81
CA GLY A 166 -15.58 6.57 -11.51
C GLY A 166 -14.69 7.17 -10.42
N ARG A 167 -15.21 7.16 -9.19
CA ARG A 167 -14.44 7.55 -8.01
C ARG A 167 -13.48 6.42 -7.62
N ALA A 168 -12.26 6.79 -7.22
CA ALA A 168 -11.30 5.87 -6.63
C ALA A 168 -11.87 5.22 -5.35
N LEU A 169 -11.99 3.90 -5.37
CA LEU A 169 -12.35 3.05 -4.22
C LEU A 169 -11.09 2.66 -3.42
N VAL A 170 -9.98 2.46 -4.12
CA VAL A 170 -8.63 2.36 -3.54
C VAL A 170 -7.87 3.63 -3.93
N PRO A 171 -7.23 4.34 -2.99
CA PRO A 171 -6.38 5.48 -3.28
C PRO A 171 -5.36 5.18 -4.39
N MET A 172 -5.23 6.07 -5.37
CA MET A 172 -4.26 5.94 -6.45
C MET A 172 -3.37 7.17 -6.51
N VAL A 173 -2.05 6.96 -6.62
CA VAL A 173 -1.11 8.04 -6.97
C VAL A 173 -0.79 7.95 -8.45
N SER A 174 -0.94 9.07 -9.15
CA SER A 174 -0.56 9.20 -10.55
C SER A 174 0.96 9.29 -10.68
N ALA A 175 1.57 8.42 -11.49
CA ALA A 175 2.99 8.55 -11.83
C ALA A 175 3.21 9.66 -12.87
N LEU A 176 2.17 10.19 -13.49
CA LEU A 176 2.24 11.38 -14.32
C LEU A 176 2.39 12.67 -13.49
N THR A 177 1.50 12.87 -12.50
CA THR A 177 1.43 14.15 -11.77
C THR A 177 2.16 14.12 -10.43
N GLY A 178 2.37 12.93 -9.86
CA GLY A 178 2.82 12.75 -8.47
C GLY A 178 1.76 13.16 -7.45
N GLU A 179 0.48 13.20 -7.85
CA GLU A 179 -0.65 13.57 -6.99
C GLU A 179 -1.61 12.38 -6.80
N TRP A 180 -2.37 12.42 -5.71
CA TRP A 180 -3.48 11.49 -5.48
C TRP A 180 -4.62 11.77 -6.46
N LEU A 181 -5.16 10.72 -7.08
CA LEU A 181 -6.31 10.80 -7.97
C LEU A 181 -7.62 10.53 -7.21
N ALA A 182 -8.60 11.41 -7.41
CA ALA A 182 -9.98 11.20 -6.96
C ALA A 182 -10.75 10.26 -7.90
N GLY A 183 -10.35 10.19 -9.17
CA GLY A 183 -10.85 9.25 -10.18
C GLY A 183 -11.48 9.89 -11.42
N PRO A 184 -12.49 10.77 -11.29
CA PRO A 184 -13.20 11.38 -12.43
C PRO A 184 -12.31 12.15 -13.41
N GLU A 185 -11.14 12.60 -12.97
CA GLU A 185 -10.13 13.27 -13.80
C GLU A 185 -9.41 12.33 -14.79
N ALA A 186 -9.50 11.01 -14.62
CA ALA A 186 -8.84 10.00 -15.46
C ALA A 186 -9.55 9.75 -16.80
N GLY A 187 -9.95 10.84 -17.48
CA GLY A 187 -10.61 10.83 -18.79
C GLY A 187 -9.65 10.69 -19.98
N PRO A 188 -10.15 10.85 -21.22
CA PRO A 188 -9.35 10.74 -22.45
C PRO A 188 -8.07 11.60 -22.44
N GLU A 189 -8.18 12.83 -21.95
CA GLU A 189 -7.07 13.77 -21.84
C GLU A 189 -5.98 13.28 -20.89
N TYR A 190 -6.37 12.66 -19.77
CA TYR A 190 -5.43 12.07 -18.83
C TYR A 190 -4.68 10.90 -19.47
N TRP A 191 -5.38 10.00 -20.17
CA TRP A 191 -4.74 8.83 -20.79
C TRP A 191 -3.84 9.19 -21.98
N TYR A 192 -4.17 10.26 -22.71
CA TYR A 192 -3.23 10.85 -23.67
C TYR A 192 -1.99 11.43 -22.97
N ALA A 193 -2.19 12.24 -21.91
CA ALA A 193 -1.08 12.83 -21.17
C ALA A 193 -0.17 11.76 -20.54
N SER A 194 -0.74 10.70 -19.96
CA SER A 194 -0.02 9.54 -19.42
C SER A 194 0.82 8.82 -20.49
N LEU A 195 0.42 8.88 -21.77
CA LEU A 195 1.23 8.37 -22.88
C LEU A 195 2.34 9.34 -23.33
N ARG A 196 2.09 10.64 -23.22
CA ARG A 196 2.93 11.69 -23.80
C ARG A 196 4.00 12.20 -22.84
N GLU A 197 3.69 12.35 -21.57
CA GLU A 197 4.54 12.98 -20.58
C GLU A 197 5.43 11.97 -19.85
N THR A 198 6.43 12.46 -19.12
CA THR A 198 7.34 11.65 -18.31
C THR A 198 6.60 10.87 -17.22
N VAL A 199 7.01 9.61 -17.01
CA VAL A 199 6.58 8.80 -15.86
C VAL A 199 7.48 9.11 -14.65
N GLU A 200 6.96 9.83 -13.67
CA GLU A 200 7.61 10.18 -12.40
C GLU A 200 7.35 9.10 -11.33
N PHE A 201 7.74 7.85 -11.61
CA PHE A 201 7.47 6.70 -10.74
C PHE A 201 8.15 6.82 -9.36
N ASP A 202 9.41 7.26 -9.33
CA ASP A 202 10.16 7.50 -8.08
C ASP A 202 9.44 8.52 -7.18
N ARG A 203 8.93 9.60 -7.78
CA ARG A 203 8.13 10.60 -7.06
C ARG A 203 6.84 9.99 -6.51
N ALA A 204 6.13 9.18 -7.30
CA ALA A 204 4.91 8.55 -6.85
C ALA A 204 5.14 7.56 -5.69
N VAL A 205 6.22 6.77 -5.73
CA VAL A 205 6.65 5.93 -4.61
C VAL A 205 7.00 6.78 -3.40
N GLY A 206 7.72 7.89 -3.58
CA GLY A 206 8.03 8.83 -2.50
C GLY A 206 6.79 9.41 -1.81
N VAL A 207 5.73 9.72 -2.57
CA VAL A 207 4.43 10.15 -2.02
C VAL A 207 3.78 9.06 -1.18
N LEU A 208 3.80 7.81 -1.66
CA LEU A 208 3.27 6.66 -0.91
C LEU A 208 4.06 6.43 0.39
N THR A 209 5.38 6.46 0.33
CA THR A 209 6.24 6.32 1.51
C THR A 209 6.00 7.44 2.52
N ALA A 210 5.88 8.69 2.05
CA ALA A 210 5.56 9.84 2.91
C ALA A 210 4.17 9.75 3.55
N ALA A 211 3.23 9.04 2.92
CA ALA A 211 1.91 8.73 3.48
C ALA A 211 1.91 7.55 4.47
N GLY A 212 3.07 6.91 4.69
CA GLY A 212 3.24 5.83 5.66
C GLY A 212 3.14 4.41 5.08
N HIS A 213 3.09 4.26 3.75
CA HIS A 213 3.12 2.94 3.13
C HIS A 213 4.55 2.37 3.16
N GLY A 214 4.74 1.23 3.83
CA GLY A 214 6.06 0.58 3.99
C GLY A 214 6.22 -0.74 3.22
N ALA A 215 5.15 -1.24 2.60
CA ALA A 215 5.14 -2.48 1.84
C ALA A 215 4.62 -2.26 0.41
N PHE A 216 5.37 -2.75 -0.57
CA PHE A 216 5.11 -2.61 -1.99
C PHE A 216 5.10 -3.99 -2.65
N VAL A 217 4.01 -4.28 -3.36
CA VAL A 217 3.86 -5.53 -4.11
C VAL A 217 3.80 -5.18 -5.60
N GLU A 218 4.82 -5.59 -6.36
CA GLU A 218 4.81 -5.47 -7.80
C GLU A 218 3.96 -6.60 -8.42
N VAL A 219 2.79 -6.21 -8.90
CA VAL A 219 1.82 -7.10 -9.53
C VAL A 219 2.14 -7.25 -11.02
N SER A 220 3.11 -8.09 -11.36
CA SER A 220 3.62 -8.25 -12.72
C SER A 220 4.08 -9.70 -13.02
N PRO A 221 4.19 -10.10 -14.31
CA PRO A 221 4.73 -11.40 -14.68
C PRO A 221 6.24 -11.55 -14.44
N HIS A 222 6.94 -10.44 -14.16
CA HIS A 222 8.36 -10.41 -13.82
C HIS A 222 8.72 -9.07 -13.14
N PRO A 223 9.43 -9.06 -12.01
CA PRO A 223 9.77 -7.82 -11.30
C PRO A 223 10.69 -6.94 -12.15
N LEU A 224 10.28 -5.70 -12.37
CA LEU A 224 11.05 -4.66 -13.06
C LEU A 224 11.26 -3.40 -12.21
N LEU A 225 10.37 -3.16 -11.25
CA LEU A 225 10.28 -1.92 -10.48
C LEU A 225 10.74 -2.12 -9.03
N VAL A 226 10.65 -3.33 -8.47
CA VAL A 226 11.09 -3.66 -7.10
C VAL A 226 12.48 -3.10 -6.78
N GLY A 227 13.45 -3.24 -7.71
CA GLY A 227 14.82 -2.78 -7.49
C GLY A 227 14.99 -1.25 -7.42
N GLY A 228 14.00 -0.48 -7.86
CA GLY A 228 13.96 0.98 -7.75
C GLY A 228 13.24 1.50 -6.49
N ILE A 229 12.60 0.61 -5.72
CA ILE A 229 11.81 1.00 -4.55
C ILE A 229 12.66 0.85 -3.28
N ALA A 230 13.01 1.98 -2.67
CA ALA A 230 13.73 2.01 -1.39
C ALA A 230 12.75 1.80 -0.20
N ALA A 231 12.21 0.60 -0.06
CA ALA A 231 11.31 0.23 1.04
C ALA A 231 11.78 -1.06 1.75
N GLU A 232 11.42 -1.21 3.04
CA GLU A 232 11.74 -2.40 3.82
C GLU A 232 11.09 -3.67 3.26
N ALA A 233 9.92 -3.54 2.63
CA ALA A 233 9.19 -4.64 2.03
C ALA A 233 8.80 -4.35 0.57
N ALA A 234 9.64 -4.77 -0.38
CA ALA A 234 9.33 -4.74 -1.80
C ALA A 234 9.36 -6.15 -2.39
N VAL A 235 8.24 -6.64 -2.95
CA VAL A 235 8.08 -8.04 -3.41
C VAL A 235 7.54 -8.07 -4.83
N GLY A 236 8.09 -8.94 -5.67
CA GLY A 236 7.55 -9.24 -7.01
C GLY A 236 6.56 -10.40 -6.99
N THR A 237 5.60 -10.43 -7.91
CA THR A 237 4.59 -11.50 -7.94
C THR A 237 5.05 -12.76 -8.69
N LEU A 238 5.47 -12.65 -9.95
CA LEU A 238 5.98 -13.80 -10.73
C LEU A 238 7.38 -13.51 -11.25
N ARG A 239 8.05 -14.53 -11.82
CA ARG A 239 9.36 -14.37 -12.44
C ARG A 239 9.42 -15.12 -13.78
N ARG A 240 10.24 -14.62 -14.72
CA ARG A 240 10.51 -15.28 -16.00
C ARG A 240 11.03 -16.70 -15.77
N GLU A 241 10.52 -17.65 -16.56
CA GLU A 241 10.76 -19.10 -16.43
C GLU A 241 10.35 -19.70 -15.07
N ASP A 242 9.57 -18.97 -14.27
CA ASP A 242 9.14 -19.39 -12.93
C ASP A 242 7.80 -18.73 -12.55
N GLY A 243 6.81 -18.89 -13.43
CA GLY A 243 5.47 -18.29 -13.29
C GLY A 243 4.43 -19.24 -12.69
N GLY A 244 4.86 -20.31 -12.02
CA GLY A 244 3.98 -21.36 -11.50
C GLY A 244 3.36 -21.06 -10.13
N PRO A 245 2.46 -21.92 -9.64
CA PRO A 245 1.85 -21.80 -8.31
C PRO A 245 2.88 -21.71 -7.17
N ASP A 246 4.00 -22.44 -7.28
CA ASP A 246 5.07 -22.42 -6.28
C ASP A 246 5.71 -21.03 -6.14
N ARG A 247 5.92 -20.32 -7.26
CA ARG A 247 6.41 -18.94 -7.22
C ARG A 247 5.40 -18.01 -6.57
N LEU A 248 4.13 -18.13 -6.93
CA LEU A 248 3.07 -17.32 -6.33
C LEU A 248 3.00 -17.54 -4.80
N LEU A 249 3.05 -18.80 -4.34
CA LEU A 249 3.13 -19.11 -2.90
C LEU A 249 4.39 -18.52 -2.26
N ALA A 250 5.53 -18.59 -2.94
CA ALA A 250 6.78 -18.01 -2.44
C ALA A 250 6.66 -16.48 -2.30
N SER A 251 6.05 -15.78 -3.25
CA SER A 251 5.84 -14.33 -3.18
C SER A 251 4.87 -13.94 -2.05
N LEU A 252 3.80 -14.71 -1.84
CA LEU A 252 2.91 -14.54 -0.69
C LEU A 252 3.67 -14.74 0.64
N ALA A 253 4.49 -15.78 0.72
CA ALA A 253 5.31 -16.06 1.90
C ALA A 253 6.35 -14.95 2.14
N GLU A 254 6.96 -14.44 1.08
CA GLU A 254 7.93 -13.35 1.13
C GLU A 254 7.28 -12.05 1.62
N ALA A 255 6.06 -11.72 1.17
CA ALA A 255 5.28 -10.62 1.70
C ALA A 255 4.93 -10.84 3.19
N HIS A 256 4.52 -12.06 3.55
CA HIS A 256 4.15 -12.42 4.92
C HIS A 256 5.29 -12.25 5.93
N VAL A 257 6.49 -12.74 5.61
CA VAL A 257 7.65 -12.60 6.51
C VAL A 257 8.11 -11.14 6.65
N ARG A 258 7.73 -10.28 5.69
CA ARG A 258 7.95 -8.83 5.75
C ARG A 258 6.78 -8.05 6.37
N GLY A 259 5.83 -8.76 7.00
CA GLY A 259 4.78 -8.15 7.80
C GLY A 259 3.47 -7.86 7.06
N VAL A 260 3.36 -8.23 5.78
CA VAL A 260 2.08 -8.13 5.05
C VAL A 260 1.14 -9.24 5.52
N PRO A 261 -0.08 -8.92 6.01
CA PRO A 261 -1.02 -9.94 6.43
C PRO A 261 -1.52 -10.73 5.21
N VAL A 262 -1.27 -12.03 5.21
CA VAL A 262 -1.77 -12.98 4.20
C VAL A 262 -2.75 -13.92 4.89
N ASP A 263 -3.93 -14.10 4.31
CA ASP A 263 -4.90 -15.07 4.78
C ASP A 263 -4.54 -16.47 4.28
N TRP A 264 -3.68 -17.16 5.02
CA TRP A 264 -3.30 -18.53 4.70
C TRP A 264 -4.48 -19.51 4.71
N GLY A 265 -5.60 -19.17 5.34
CA GLY A 265 -6.83 -19.97 5.34
C GLY A 265 -7.53 -19.98 3.98
N THR A 266 -7.38 -18.93 3.17
CA THR A 266 -7.92 -18.88 1.80
C THR A 266 -6.93 -19.42 0.76
N VAL A 267 -5.63 -19.29 1.03
CA VAL A 267 -4.55 -19.80 0.15
C VAL A 267 -4.45 -21.33 0.24
N LEU A 268 -4.49 -21.89 1.45
CA LEU A 268 -4.35 -23.32 1.66
C LEU A 268 -5.69 -24.05 1.51
N PRO A 269 -5.72 -25.29 0.99
CA PRO A 269 -6.98 -26.02 0.83
C PRO A 269 -7.71 -26.20 2.16
N ALA A 270 -8.99 -25.83 2.20
CA ALA A 270 -9.87 -25.98 3.37
C ALA A 270 -10.01 -27.45 3.86
N ALA A 271 -9.67 -28.44 3.03
CA ALA A 271 -9.72 -29.87 3.35
C ALA A 271 -8.53 -30.37 4.20
N GLY A 272 -7.65 -29.48 4.66
CA GLY A 272 -6.53 -29.84 5.52
C GLY A 272 -6.98 -30.42 6.87
N ARG A 273 -6.31 -31.48 7.33
CA ARG A 273 -6.47 -32.00 8.69
C ARG A 273 -5.54 -31.24 9.63
N THR A 274 -6.06 -30.67 10.72
CA THR A 274 -5.23 -30.11 11.79
C THR A 274 -4.40 -31.22 12.44
N VAL A 275 -3.12 -30.97 12.67
CA VAL A 275 -2.17 -31.91 13.29
C VAL A 275 -1.51 -31.25 14.49
N ASP A 276 -1.08 -32.06 15.45
CA ASP A 276 -0.32 -31.56 16.60
C ASP A 276 1.04 -31.03 16.14
N LEU A 277 1.32 -29.77 16.48
CA LEU A 277 2.61 -29.12 16.26
C LEU A 277 3.32 -28.88 17.60
N PRO A 278 4.66 -28.74 17.61
CA PRO A 278 5.37 -28.29 18.80
C PRO A 278 4.79 -26.98 19.35
N THR A 279 4.65 -26.88 20.66
CA THR A 279 4.25 -25.62 21.32
C THR A 279 5.35 -24.56 21.23
N TYR A 280 5.02 -23.32 21.56
CA TYR A 280 5.97 -22.19 21.54
C TYR A 280 7.30 -22.49 22.26
N ALA A 281 8.41 -22.29 21.55
CA ALA A 281 9.76 -22.47 22.07
C ALA A 281 10.20 -21.27 22.93
N PHE A 282 9.77 -21.23 24.19
CA PHE A 282 10.13 -20.15 25.13
C PHE A 282 11.66 -19.93 25.21
N GLN A 283 12.07 -18.69 24.90
CA GLN A 283 13.43 -18.18 25.13
C GLN A 283 13.58 -17.78 26.59
N ARG A 284 13.87 -18.76 27.44
CA ARG A 284 13.83 -18.63 28.90
C ARG A 284 15.01 -17.83 29.41
N THR A 285 14.74 -16.86 30.27
CA THR A 285 15.72 -16.18 31.10
C THR A 285 15.38 -16.41 32.56
N ARG A 286 16.43 -16.43 33.41
CA ARG A 286 16.24 -16.64 34.85
C ARG A 286 15.69 -15.36 35.47
N HIS A 287 14.47 -15.44 35.97
CA HIS A 287 13.89 -14.40 36.82
C HIS A 287 13.90 -14.88 38.27
N TRP A 288 14.61 -14.17 39.15
CA TRP A 288 14.67 -14.46 40.58
C TRP A 288 14.71 -13.16 41.37
N LEU A 289 13.90 -13.04 42.42
CA LEU A 289 13.96 -11.88 43.31
C LEU A 289 15.21 -11.98 44.18
N ALA A 290 16.11 -10.99 44.13
CA ALA A 290 17.23 -10.92 45.07
C ALA A 290 16.67 -10.63 46.47
N ALA A 291 17.04 -11.45 47.46
CA ALA A 291 16.68 -11.21 48.86
C ALA A 291 17.23 -9.84 49.29
N GLY A 292 16.33 -8.88 49.56
CA GLY A 292 16.67 -7.50 49.93
C GLY A 292 16.02 -6.42 49.06
N GLN A 293 15.48 -6.77 47.88
CA GLN A 293 14.56 -5.87 47.18
C GLN A 293 13.16 -6.06 47.78
N GLN A 294 12.81 -5.20 48.76
CA GLN A 294 11.42 -5.02 49.14
C GLN A 294 10.64 -4.68 47.87
N ALA A 295 9.70 -5.55 47.49
CA ALA A 295 8.65 -5.14 46.58
C ALA A 295 8.00 -3.88 47.18
N PRO A 296 7.69 -2.84 46.40
CA PRO A 296 6.85 -1.76 46.91
C PRO A 296 5.64 -2.40 47.56
N ALA A 297 5.35 -2.00 48.80
CA ALA A 297 4.31 -2.61 49.61
C ALA A 297 3.05 -2.75 48.77
N ARG A 298 2.61 -3.98 48.52
CA ARG A 298 1.30 -4.23 47.95
C ARG A 298 0.30 -3.58 48.91
N PRO A 299 -0.57 -2.65 48.46
CA PRO A 299 -1.68 -2.24 49.28
C PRO A 299 -2.48 -3.49 49.64
N ASP A 300 -2.78 -3.64 50.93
CA ASP A 300 -3.60 -4.73 51.44
C ASP A 300 -4.94 -4.75 50.65
N PRO A 301 -5.35 -5.88 50.04
CA PRO A 301 -6.63 -5.96 49.34
C PRO A 301 -7.84 -5.75 50.28
N ASP A 302 -7.60 -5.73 51.59
CA ASP A 302 -8.61 -5.59 52.64
C ASP A 302 -8.64 -4.20 53.31
N THR A 303 -7.79 -3.25 52.87
CA THR A 303 -8.10 -1.83 53.12
C THR A 303 -9.18 -1.41 52.14
N GLY A 304 -10.43 -1.66 52.54
CA GLY A 304 -11.63 -1.28 51.82
C GLY A 304 -11.72 0.22 51.58
N ALA A 305 -11.05 0.70 50.53
CA ALA A 305 -11.62 1.74 49.70
C ALA A 305 -12.75 1.06 48.91
N PRO A 306 -13.99 1.57 48.97
CA PRO A 306 -15.10 0.97 48.23
C PRO A 306 -14.68 0.82 46.77
N ALA A 307 -14.88 -0.37 46.19
CA ALA A 307 -14.80 -0.54 44.74
C ALA A 307 -15.62 0.60 44.12
N PRO A 308 -15.05 1.44 43.23
CA PRO A 308 -15.83 2.47 42.59
C PRO A 308 -16.97 1.75 41.89
N ALA A 309 -18.21 2.11 42.24
CA ALA A 309 -19.40 1.55 41.64
C ALA A 309 -19.22 1.55 40.12
N ALA A 310 -19.55 0.44 39.46
CA ALA A 310 -19.52 0.32 38.00
C ALA A 310 -20.08 1.62 37.40
N MET A 311 -19.21 2.39 36.74
CA MET A 311 -19.62 3.68 36.23
C MET A 311 -20.60 3.41 35.10
N THR A 312 -21.81 3.95 35.21
CA THR A 312 -22.81 3.80 34.14
C THR A 312 -22.22 4.35 32.83
N PRO A 313 -22.55 3.77 31.65
CA PRO A 313 -22.09 4.26 30.35
C PRO A 313 -22.30 5.78 30.16
N ALA A 314 -23.35 6.35 30.76
CA ALA A 314 -23.62 7.79 30.77
C ALA A 314 -22.53 8.65 31.45
N ALA A 315 -21.76 8.11 32.40
CA ALA A 315 -20.65 8.79 33.07
C ALA A 315 -19.32 8.71 32.28
N LEU A 316 -19.23 7.81 31.29
CA LEU A 316 -18.07 7.62 30.39
C LEU A 316 -18.35 8.11 28.96
N GLY A 317 -19.33 9.01 28.79
CA GLY A 317 -19.80 9.49 27.49
C GLY A 317 -18.84 10.42 26.73
N THR A 318 -17.69 10.80 27.30
CA THR A 318 -16.67 11.59 26.60
C THR A 318 -15.33 10.86 26.60
N GLU A 319 -14.58 10.96 25.51
CA GLU A 319 -13.24 10.37 25.39
C GLU A 319 -12.29 10.85 26.51
N ARG A 320 -12.47 12.09 26.98
CA ARG A 320 -11.72 12.65 28.12
C ARG A 320 -12.01 11.92 29.43
N ALA A 321 -13.26 11.55 29.70
CA ALA A 321 -13.61 10.77 30.88
C ALA A 321 -13.02 9.35 30.84
N VAL A 322 -12.99 8.73 29.65
CA VAL A 322 -12.35 7.43 29.45
C VAL A 322 -10.82 7.54 29.62
N LEU A 323 -10.21 8.62 29.14
CA LEU A 323 -8.78 8.87 29.33
C LEU A 323 -8.43 9.05 30.81
N ASP A 324 -9.23 9.80 31.55
CA ASP A 324 -9.02 10.00 32.99
C ASP A 324 -9.16 8.67 33.76
N LEU A 325 -10.12 7.82 33.37
CA LEU A 325 -10.28 6.46 33.90
C LEU A 325 -9.05 5.59 33.64
N VAL A 326 -8.56 5.55 32.38
CA VAL A 326 -7.37 4.78 32.00
C VAL A 326 -6.14 5.24 32.76
N ARG A 327 -5.96 6.56 32.90
CA ARG A 327 -4.82 7.14 33.62
C ARG A 327 -4.90 6.89 35.13
N ALA A 328 -6.10 6.93 35.72
CA ALA A 328 -6.31 6.61 37.13
C ALA A 328 -5.98 5.15 37.44
N HIS A 329 -6.45 4.21 36.62
CA HIS A 329 -6.13 2.80 36.81
C HIS A 329 -4.66 2.48 36.50
N ALA A 330 -4.05 3.11 35.50
CA ALA A 330 -2.63 2.97 35.22
C ALA A 330 -1.76 3.51 36.38
N ALA A 331 -2.12 4.66 36.94
CA ALA A 331 -1.45 5.23 38.11
C ALA A 331 -1.53 4.31 39.33
N ALA A 332 -2.71 3.74 39.59
CA ALA A 332 -2.91 2.81 40.70
C ALA A 332 -2.06 1.54 40.57
N VAL A 333 -1.88 1.02 39.36
CA VAL A 333 -1.06 -0.17 39.08
C VAL A 333 0.44 0.15 39.15
N LEU A 334 0.84 1.36 38.77
CA LEU A 334 2.22 1.84 38.86
C LEU A 334 2.62 2.34 40.26
N GLY A 335 1.68 2.42 41.21
CA GLY A 335 1.91 2.91 42.56
C GLY A 335 2.08 4.44 42.65
N HIS A 336 1.45 5.19 41.75
CA HIS A 336 1.43 6.65 41.79
C HIS A 336 0.23 7.17 42.59
N ASP A 337 0.41 8.26 43.34
CA ASP A 337 -0.63 8.90 44.16
C ASP A 337 -1.75 9.57 43.34
N GLY A 338 -1.63 9.59 42.00
CA GLY A 338 -2.67 10.10 41.11
C GLY A 338 -2.35 9.99 39.62
N ALA A 339 -3.38 10.20 38.78
CA ALA A 339 -3.30 10.13 37.31
C ALA A 339 -2.28 11.10 36.67
N GLY A 340 -1.84 12.13 37.41
CA GLY A 340 -0.81 13.07 36.97
C GLY A 340 0.57 12.44 36.74
N GLY A 341 0.86 11.30 37.38
CA GLY A 341 2.10 10.54 37.16
C GLY A 341 2.14 9.76 35.84
N VAL A 342 1.00 9.61 35.16
CA VAL A 342 0.88 8.89 33.88
C VAL A 342 0.66 9.87 32.74
N HIS A 343 1.63 9.93 31.83
CA HIS A 343 1.58 10.74 30.62
C HIS A 343 0.61 10.14 29.59
N PRO A 344 -0.31 10.93 29.01
CA PRO A 344 -1.40 10.42 28.17
C PRO A 344 -0.92 9.79 26.85
N THR A 345 0.18 10.28 26.27
CA THR A 345 0.66 9.83 24.95
C THR A 345 1.92 8.96 24.98
N ARG A 346 2.59 8.81 26.14
CA ARG A 346 3.76 7.92 26.23
C ARG A 346 3.31 6.48 26.34
N THR A 347 4.12 5.56 25.84
CA THR A 347 3.77 4.15 25.90
C THR A 347 3.78 3.65 27.35
N PHE A 348 2.85 2.78 27.71
CA PHE A 348 2.77 2.15 29.03
C PHE A 348 4.11 1.51 29.44
N LYS A 349 4.79 0.86 28.49
CA LYS A 349 6.12 0.26 28.67
C LYS A 349 7.18 1.29 29.07
N SER A 350 7.22 2.45 28.39
CA SER A 350 8.16 3.53 28.72
C SER A 350 7.89 4.19 30.08
N GLN A 351 6.67 4.01 30.61
CA GLN A 351 6.23 4.54 31.90
C GLN A 351 6.33 3.51 33.04
N GLY A 352 6.91 2.33 32.78
CA GLY A 352 7.17 1.31 33.80
C GLY A 352 6.10 0.21 33.89
N LEU A 353 5.11 0.19 32.99
CA LEU A 353 4.09 -0.86 32.98
C LEU A 353 4.66 -2.14 32.32
N GLY A 354 5.14 -3.07 33.14
CA GLY A 354 5.59 -4.40 32.70
C GLY A 354 4.42 -5.37 32.42
N SER A 355 4.71 -6.56 31.89
CA SER A 355 3.70 -7.52 31.43
C SER A 355 2.70 -7.98 32.51
N VAL A 356 3.13 -8.10 33.78
CA VAL A 356 2.23 -8.44 34.89
C VAL A 356 1.27 -7.28 35.22
N LEU A 357 1.79 -6.05 35.19
CA LEU A 357 1.02 -4.83 35.44
C LEU A 357 0.04 -4.54 34.30
N ALA A 358 0.37 -4.92 33.06
CA ALA A 358 -0.55 -4.86 31.93
C ALA A 358 -1.81 -5.72 32.12
N VAL A 359 -1.65 -6.94 32.64
CA VAL A 359 -2.78 -7.83 32.95
C VAL A 359 -3.64 -7.26 34.08
N GLU A 360 -3.01 -6.69 35.12
CA GLU A 360 -3.73 -6.06 36.22
C GLU A 360 -4.50 -4.82 35.77
N LEU A 361 -3.90 -3.98 34.94
CA LEU A 361 -4.55 -2.82 34.33
C LEU A 361 -5.76 -3.25 33.49
N ARG A 362 -5.61 -4.26 32.63
CA ARG A 362 -6.71 -4.82 31.82
C ARG A 362 -7.85 -5.31 32.72
N ASN A 363 -7.55 -6.04 33.79
CA ASN A 363 -8.60 -6.58 34.68
C ASN A 363 -9.35 -5.47 35.42
N ARG A 364 -8.63 -4.43 35.88
CA ARG A 364 -9.24 -3.26 36.51
C ARG A 364 -10.14 -2.49 35.53
N LEU A 365 -9.69 -2.31 34.29
CA LEU A 365 -10.49 -1.66 33.24
C LEU A 365 -11.72 -2.48 32.87
N ALA A 366 -11.59 -3.79 32.69
CA ALA A 366 -12.72 -4.67 32.38
C ALA A 366 -13.80 -4.62 33.49
N SER A 367 -13.37 -4.58 34.76
CA SER A 367 -14.27 -4.42 35.90
C SER A 367 -14.96 -3.04 35.91
N ALA A 368 -14.22 -1.97 35.61
CA ALA A 368 -14.74 -0.61 35.62
C ALA A 368 -15.69 -0.29 34.44
N THR A 369 -15.44 -0.88 33.27
CA THR A 369 -16.21 -0.61 32.04
C THR A 369 -17.27 -1.67 31.75
N GLY A 370 -17.19 -2.85 32.36
CA GLY A 370 -18.05 -3.99 32.05
C GLY A 370 -17.75 -4.65 30.68
N LEU A 371 -16.69 -4.22 29.99
CA LEU A 371 -16.31 -4.75 28.67
C LEU A 371 -15.52 -6.06 28.79
N ALA A 372 -15.73 -6.96 27.83
CA ALA A 372 -14.87 -8.13 27.63
C ALA A 372 -13.59 -7.71 26.88
N LEU A 373 -12.52 -7.41 27.63
CA LEU A 373 -11.27 -6.90 27.06
C LEU A 373 -10.30 -8.04 26.71
N PRO A 374 -9.63 -8.07 25.54
CA PRO A 374 -8.68 -9.12 25.19
C PRO A 374 -7.38 -9.08 26.04
N PRO A 375 -6.61 -10.19 26.13
CA PRO A 375 -5.35 -10.23 26.87
C PRO A 375 -4.25 -9.33 26.28
N GLY A 376 -4.29 -9.08 24.97
CA GLY A 376 -3.34 -8.25 24.21
C GLY A 376 -3.60 -6.74 24.29
N LEU A 377 -4.72 -6.31 24.88
CA LEU A 377 -5.25 -4.94 24.79
C LEU A 377 -4.21 -3.82 25.01
N VAL A 378 -3.37 -3.96 26.03
CA VAL A 378 -2.36 -2.94 26.41
C VAL A 378 -1.19 -2.89 25.42
N TYR A 379 -0.95 -3.96 24.66
CA TYR A 379 0.06 -4.02 23.60
C TYR A 379 -0.50 -3.49 22.28
N ASP A 380 -1.74 -3.85 21.96
CA ASP A 380 -2.45 -3.37 20.76
C ASP A 380 -2.73 -1.85 20.86
N HIS A 381 -2.90 -1.35 22.09
CA HIS A 381 -3.14 0.06 22.40
C HIS A 381 -2.10 0.58 23.41
N PRO A 382 -0.87 0.90 22.95
CA PRO A 382 0.29 1.00 23.81
C PRO A 382 0.37 2.27 24.65
N SER A 383 -0.56 3.22 24.54
CA SER A 383 -0.59 4.46 25.34
C SER A 383 -1.97 4.71 25.96
N PRO A 384 -2.06 5.47 27.06
CA PRO A 384 -3.35 5.81 27.68
C PRO A 384 -4.34 6.46 26.73
N ALA A 385 -3.90 7.35 25.84
CA ALA A 385 -4.76 8.02 24.85
C ALA A 385 -5.33 7.03 23.82
N VAL A 386 -4.48 6.17 23.25
CA VAL A 386 -4.91 5.18 22.24
C VAL A 386 -5.87 4.16 22.87
N LEU A 387 -5.56 3.70 24.08
CA LEU A 387 -6.42 2.77 24.81
C LEU A 387 -7.77 3.43 25.19
N ALA A 388 -7.75 4.69 25.60
CA ALA A 388 -8.97 5.42 25.91
C ALA A 388 -9.86 5.62 24.69
N SER A 389 -9.28 5.91 23.53
CA SER A 389 -10.01 6.04 22.27
C SER A 389 -10.69 4.72 21.89
N HIS A 390 -9.95 3.60 21.95
CA HIS A 390 -10.51 2.27 21.69
C HIS A 390 -11.66 1.92 22.64
N LEU A 391 -11.48 2.15 23.95
CA LEU A 391 -12.51 1.89 24.95
C LEU A 391 -13.72 2.81 24.78
N HIS A 392 -13.52 4.06 24.36
CA HIS A 392 -14.61 5.00 24.10
C HIS A 392 -15.49 4.52 22.95
N THR A 393 -14.90 4.04 21.86
CA THR A 393 -15.62 3.42 20.72
C THR A 393 -16.36 2.15 21.16
N ALA A 394 -15.74 1.30 21.97
CA ALA A 394 -16.38 0.08 22.48
C ALA A 394 -17.57 0.36 23.42
N LEU A 395 -17.50 1.44 24.21
CA LEU A 395 -18.56 1.89 25.11
C LEU A 395 -19.68 2.64 24.38
N ASN A 396 -19.39 3.24 23.22
CA ASN A 396 -20.32 4.01 22.41
C ASN A 396 -20.31 3.46 20.97
N PRO A 397 -20.78 2.22 20.76
CA PRO A 397 -20.80 1.63 19.43
C PRO A 397 -21.66 2.48 18.51
N ASP A 398 -21.18 2.69 17.28
CA ASP A 398 -21.96 3.34 16.24
C ASP A 398 -23.26 2.54 16.02
N PRO A 399 -24.45 3.15 16.17
CA PRO A 399 -25.71 2.46 15.92
C PRO A 399 -25.97 2.21 14.43
N LEU A 400 -25.23 2.87 13.52
CA LEU A 400 -25.45 2.78 12.08
C LEU A 400 -25.28 1.36 11.52
N PRO A 401 -24.17 0.62 11.78
CA PRO A 401 -24.03 -0.76 11.31
C PRO A 401 -25.19 -1.66 11.74
N ALA A 402 -25.55 -1.64 13.03
CA ALA A 402 -26.65 -2.47 13.53
C ALA A 402 -28.02 -2.07 12.94
N ALA A 403 -28.23 -0.76 12.68
CA ALA A 403 -29.43 -0.28 12.02
C ALA A 403 -29.50 -0.69 10.54
N LEU A 404 -28.34 -0.74 9.86
CA LEU A 404 -28.23 -1.22 8.48
C LEU A 404 -28.46 -2.73 8.38
N ASP A 405 -27.89 -3.53 9.29
CA ASP A 405 -28.12 -4.97 9.35
C ASP A 405 -29.60 -5.30 9.62
N ALA A 406 -30.24 -4.57 10.54
CA ALA A 406 -31.67 -4.72 10.83
C ALA A 406 -32.54 -4.33 9.62
N LEU A 407 -32.15 -3.29 8.89
CA LEU A 407 -32.82 -2.87 7.67
C LEU A 407 -32.65 -3.92 6.56
N GLU A 408 -31.46 -4.48 6.39
CA GLU A 408 -31.19 -5.55 5.43
C GLU A 408 -32.04 -6.79 5.72
N ALA A 409 -32.10 -7.22 6.98
CA ALA A 409 -32.94 -8.33 7.41
C ALA A 409 -34.44 -8.09 7.13
N LEU A 410 -34.93 -6.86 7.39
CA LEU A 410 -36.32 -6.48 7.10
C LEU A 410 -36.62 -6.45 5.60
N LEU A 411 -35.68 -6.00 4.78
CA LEU A 411 -35.80 -6.00 3.31
C LEU A 411 -35.77 -7.42 2.74
N ALA A 412 -34.96 -8.30 3.32
CA ALA A 412 -34.87 -9.71 2.93
C ALA A 412 -36.14 -10.50 3.31
N ALA A 413 -36.76 -10.17 4.45
CA ALA A 413 -38.00 -10.79 4.92
C ALA A 413 -39.28 -10.23 4.27
N ALA A 414 -39.18 -9.16 3.47
CA ALA A 414 -40.33 -8.55 2.80
C ALA A 414 -40.78 -9.38 1.59
N GLU A 415 -41.79 -10.23 1.78
CA GLU A 415 -42.39 -11.04 0.69
C GLU A 415 -43.21 -10.21 -0.32
N ASP A 416 -43.70 -9.03 0.07
CA ASP A 416 -44.46 -8.12 -0.81
C ASP A 416 -43.51 -7.27 -1.70
N PRO A 417 -43.50 -7.47 -3.03
CA PRO A 417 -42.66 -6.70 -3.95
C PRO A 417 -42.95 -5.19 -3.92
N ALA A 418 -44.19 -4.79 -3.63
CA ALA A 418 -44.57 -3.38 -3.55
C ALA A 418 -44.03 -2.71 -2.27
N ALA A 419 -43.96 -3.44 -1.16
CA ALA A 419 -43.33 -2.97 0.07
C ALA A 419 -41.82 -2.79 -0.11
N ARG A 420 -41.15 -3.74 -0.78
CA ARG A 420 -39.72 -3.66 -1.10
C ARG A 420 -39.39 -2.45 -1.99
N ALA A 421 -40.20 -2.20 -3.02
CA ALA A 421 -40.05 -1.04 -3.90
C ALA A 421 -40.20 0.30 -3.16
N ARG A 422 -41.17 0.41 -2.24
CA ARG A 422 -41.35 1.61 -1.40
C ARG A 422 -40.17 1.85 -0.45
N ALA A 423 -39.60 0.78 0.11
CA ALA A 423 -38.44 0.88 0.99
C ALA A 423 -37.17 1.33 0.25
N LEU A 424 -36.92 0.78 -0.94
CA LEU A 424 -35.80 1.19 -1.81
C LEU A 424 -35.88 2.67 -2.22
N ALA A 425 -37.05 3.14 -2.67
CA ALA A 425 -37.25 4.54 -3.02
C ALA A 425 -37.01 5.50 -1.84
N ARG A 426 -37.31 5.05 -0.61
CA ARG A 426 -37.05 5.84 0.60
C ARG A 426 -35.55 5.89 0.96
N LEU A 427 -34.81 4.82 0.69
CA LEU A 427 -33.35 4.76 0.90
C LEU A 427 -32.60 5.64 -0.10
N GLU A 428 -32.97 5.60 -1.37
CA GLU A 428 -32.43 6.50 -2.40
C GLU A 428 -32.63 7.98 -2.02
N SER A 429 -33.83 8.31 -1.53
CA SER A 429 -34.14 9.64 -1.01
C SER A 429 -33.30 10.01 0.22
N LEU A 430 -32.98 9.07 1.11
CA LEU A 430 -32.14 9.30 2.28
C LEU A 430 -30.68 9.59 1.89
N VAL A 431 -30.11 8.78 0.98
CA VAL A 431 -28.76 8.95 0.45
C VAL A 431 -28.60 10.32 -0.22
N GLY A 432 -29.59 10.75 -1.01
CA GLY A 432 -29.60 12.06 -1.64
C GLY A 432 -29.65 13.25 -0.65
N ARG A 433 -30.11 13.04 0.58
CA ARG A 433 -30.17 14.10 1.61
C ARG A 433 -28.92 14.18 2.48
N THR A 434 -28.14 13.11 2.57
CA THR A 434 -26.92 13.05 3.40
C THR A 434 -25.66 13.46 2.66
N GLY A 435 -25.72 13.71 1.34
CA GLY A 435 -24.58 14.16 0.54
C GLY A 435 -24.47 15.68 0.40
N GLY A 436 -23.43 16.28 1.02
CA GLY A 436 -22.86 17.56 0.61
C GLY A 436 -21.92 18.25 1.62
N GLY A 437 -20.60 18.29 1.36
CA GLY A 437 -19.66 19.22 2.04
C GLY A 437 -18.16 18.89 1.97
N SER A 438 -17.40 19.68 1.20
CA SER A 438 -15.93 19.72 1.01
C SER A 438 -15.14 20.32 2.19
N VAL A 439 -13.94 19.80 2.52
CA VAL A 439 -12.87 20.48 3.33
C VAL A 439 -11.49 19.88 2.93
N ALA A 440 -10.65 20.48 2.08
CA ALA A 440 -9.61 21.49 2.34
C ALA A 440 -8.56 21.13 3.44
N GLY A 441 -7.27 21.01 3.07
CA GLY A 441 -6.10 20.86 3.99
C GLY A 441 -5.84 22.11 4.86
N PRO A 442 -4.68 22.33 5.55
CA PRO A 442 -3.30 21.84 5.28
C PRO A 442 -2.41 21.59 6.55
N GLY A 443 -1.10 21.29 6.42
CA GLY A 443 -0.15 21.47 7.54
C GLY A 443 1.26 20.86 7.42
N ARG A 444 2.25 21.70 7.08
CA ARG A 444 3.70 21.45 6.93
C ARG A 444 4.47 21.06 8.22
N GLY A 445 5.64 20.43 8.05
CA GLY A 445 6.82 20.54 8.94
C GLY A 445 7.89 19.46 8.68
N THR A 446 8.87 19.68 7.80
CA THR A 446 10.28 20.10 8.09
C THR A 446 11.03 19.28 9.15
N GLY A 447 12.15 18.65 8.76
CA GLY A 447 13.21 18.24 9.68
C GLY A 447 14.16 17.19 9.10
N ALA A 448 15.32 17.65 8.62
CA ALA A 448 16.39 16.88 8.03
C ALA A 448 17.40 16.32 9.07
N ASP A 449 18.27 15.44 8.56
CA ASP A 449 19.63 15.09 9.00
C ASP A 449 19.83 14.14 10.20
N ALA A 450 20.41 12.96 9.95
CA ALA A 450 21.87 12.78 9.99
C ALA A 450 22.29 11.33 9.64
N LEU A 451 23.47 11.25 9.05
CA LEU A 451 24.13 10.13 8.37
C LEU A 451 24.83 9.13 9.31
N SER A 452 25.41 8.11 8.65
CA SER A 452 26.61 7.31 9.01
C SER A 452 26.34 5.93 9.61
N ASP A 453 26.98 4.83 9.20
CA ASP A 453 28.07 4.60 8.23
C ASP A 453 28.04 3.10 7.87
N THR A 454 28.12 2.76 6.59
CA THR A 454 28.75 1.52 6.11
C THR A 454 29.24 1.81 4.70
N THR A 455 30.52 1.60 4.45
CA THR A 455 31.19 1.96 3.19
C THR A 455 30.76 1.05 2.05
N ASP A 456 30.46 1.63 0.88
CA ASP A 456 29.99 0.96 -0.35
C ASP A 456 30.86 -0.23 -0.79
N ASP A 457 32.15 -0.23 -0.42
CA ASP A 457 33.08 -1.32 -0.73
C ASP A 457 32.81 -2.63 0.04
N GLU A 458 32.16 -2.57 1.21
CA GLU A 458 31.76 -3.77 1.96
C GLU A 458 30.43 -4.36 1.46
N LEU A 459 29.58 -3.56 0.81
CA LEU A 459 28.33 -4.01 0.21
C LEU A 459 28.56 -4.66 -1.16
N LEU A 460 29.53 -4.15 -1.95
CA LEU A 460 29.90 -4.74 -3.24
C LEU A 460 30.55 -6.13 -3.10
N ALA A 461 31.32 -6.36 -2.03
CA ALA A 461 31.95 -7.65 -1.79
C ALA A 461 30.94 -8.78 -1.50
N LEU A 462 29.72 -8.46 -1.03
CA LEU A 462 28.65 -9.44 -0.81
C LEU A 462 27.91 -9.81 -2.11
N ILE A 463 27.83 -8.89 -3.07
CA ILE A 463 27.15 -9.09 -4.36
C ILE A 463 28.00 -9.96 -5.31
N GLU A 464 29.34 -9.80 -5.27
CA GLU A 464 30.25 -10.66 -6.04
C GLU A 464 30.30 -12.12 -5.54
N ALA A 465 29.94 -12.38 -4.27
CA ALA A 465 29.90 -13.73 -3.70
C ALA A 465 28.62 -14.51 -4.06
N GLU A 466 27.51 -13.83 -4.39
CA GLU A 466 26.25 -14.47 -4.81
C GLU A 466 26.10 -14.61 -6.34
N LEU A 467 26.92 -13.93 -7.12
CA LEU A 467 26.92 -13.99 -8.59
C LEU A 467 28.22 -14.63 -9.10
N GLY A 468 28.38 -15.93 -8.82
CA GLY A 468 29.45 -16.72 -9.45
C GLY A 468 29.32 -16.74 -10.98
N PRO A 469 30.44 -16.74 -11.73
CA PRO A 469 30.41 -16.72 -13.19
C PRO A 469 29.92 -18.07 -13.75
N ASP A 470 28.95 -18.00 -14.67
CA ASP A 470 28.67 -19.11 -15.59
C ASP A 470 29.98 -19.49 -16.31
N ARG A 471 30.42 -20.72 -16.07
CA ARG A 471 31.44 -21.39 -16.88
C ARG A 471 30.72 -22.30 -17.87
N ASP A 472 31.00 -22.06 -19.14
CA ASP A 472 30.65 -22.89 -20.28
C ASP A 472 30.79 -24.39 -20.01
N HIS A 473 29.74 -25.15 -20.35
CA HIS A 473 29.81 -26.29 -21.27
C HIS A 473 28.45 -26.61 -21.88
#